data_AF-C6H7D1-F1
#
_entry.id   AF-C6H7D1-F1
#
_cell.length_a   1.000
_cell.length_b   1.000
_cell.length_c   1.000
_cell.angle_alpha   90.00
_cell.angle_beta   90.00
_cell.angle_gamma   90.00
#
_symmetry.space_group_name_H-M   'P 1'
#
loop_
_entity.id
_entity.type
_entity.pdbx_description
1 polymer ?
#
loop_
_entity_poly.entity_id
_entity_poly.type
_entity_poly.pdbx_seq_one_letter_code
_entity_poly.pdbx_strand_id
1 'polypeptide(L)'
;MQGVVTGNGTMRSIINGFSGRVLNPCEHNCSNRPLDNSLQDYFLNTVLLSSTMTVWESILGITGFKKSYNFILFFIFAGGLFGFTLSRLQYLDITGRYASGTAPGEWFHQHTGFRKVGITLHLGTILPCAILLIFQFIPSIRHRAILFHRINGYIIITLFLISNAGALMIAPPRFQRRARCATSHRPALAYPMCAPPSNGSSLPPGYDPVAIVKADDNGVEPAQIGANLSMSFGLALWLAMFMHIVGVEIYLQLTPRESQRLRMVSYERQKEAGAGLVVQKFGDAEPWDPSVEAGQPI
;
A
#
# COMPACT_ATOMS: atom_id res chain seq x y z
N MET A 1 -43.03 -22.66 56.52
CA MET A 1 -41.99 -23.02 55.54
C MET A 1 -41.79 -21.83 54.60
N GLN A 2 -40.52 -21.41 54.47
CA GLN A 2 -39.87 -20.47 53.54
C GLN A 2 -40.73 -19.50 52.70
N GLY A 3 -40.43 -18.20 52.87
CA GLY A 3 -40.88 -17.11 51.99
C GLY A 3 -39.89 -16.84 50.86
N VAL A 4 -40.42 -16.45 49.71
CA VAL A 4 -39.71 -16.00 48.51
C VAL A 4 -40.18 -14.58 48.22
N VAL A 5 -39.24 -13.63 48.15
CA VAL A 5 -39.49 -12.25 47.69
C VAL A 5 -38.93 -12.10 46.27
N THR A 6 -39.77 -11.52 45.43
CA THR A 6 -39.69 -11.26 44.00
C THR A 6 -38.54 -10.33 43.61
N GLY A 7 -37.83 -10.67 42.53
CA GLY A 7 -36.86 -9.80 41.86
C GLY A 7 -37.48 -9.08 40.65
N ASN A 8 -37.20 -7.79 40.52
CA ASN A 8 -37.35 -7.04 39.28
C ASN A 8 -36.11 -6.13 39.16
N GLY A 9 -35.26 -6.38 38.17
CA GLY A 9 -33.93 -5.77 38.05
C GLY A 9 -33.68 -5.20 36.66
N THR A 10 -33.53 -3.89 36.59
CA THR A 10 -32.90 -3.15 35.48
C THR A 10 -31.83 -2.22 36.03
N MET A 11 -30.80 -2.00 35.20
CA MET A 11 -29.83 -0.89 35.18
C MET A 11 -28.49 -1.00 35.93
N ARG A 12 -27.44 -0.95 35.10
CA ARG A 12 -26.23 -0.11 35.18
C ARG A 12 -25.36 -0.24 36.44
N SER A 13 -24.21 -0.90 36.31
CA SER A 13 -22.91 -0.34 36.75
C SER A 13 -21.77 -1.32 36.39
N ILE A 14 -21.20 -1.17 35.20
CA ILE A 14 -19.85 -1.70 34.91
C ILE A 14 -19.06 -0.47 34.51
N ILE A 15 -18.29 0.07 35.47
CA ILE A 15 -17.05 0.85 35.34
C ILE A 15 -16.78 1.39 36.76
N ASN A 16 -15.57 1.11 37.27
CA ASN A 16 -14.90 1.60 38.49
C ASN A 16 -14.63 0.52 39.54
N GLY A 17 -13.58 -0.27 39.28
CA GLY A 17 -13.06 -1.25 40.23
C GLY A 17 -11.54 -1.35 40.19
N PHE A 18 -10.81 -0.24 40.12
CA PHE A 18 -9.37 -0.20 40.38
C PHE A 18 -8.98 1.17 40.93
N SER A 19 -9.37 1.42 42.19
CA SER A 19 -8.72 2.42 43.03
C SER A 19 -8.42 1.73 44.35
N GLY A 20 -7.13 1.52 44.61
CA GLY A 20 -6.62 0.75 45.72
C GLY A 20 -7.10 1.28 47.06
N ARG A 21 -7.63 0.37 47.89
CA ARG A 21 -7.64 0.53 49.33
C ARG A 21 -6.69 -0.53 49.87
N VAL A 22 -5.51 -0.08 50.31
CA VAL A 22 -4.58 -0.90 51.09
C VAL A 22 -5.32 -1.30 52.36
N LEU A 23 -5.86 -2.52 52.39
CA LEU A 23 -6.33 -3.14 53.61
C LEU A 23 -5.09 -3.72 54.28
N ASN A 24 -4.66 -3.09 55.37
CA ASN A 24 -3.78 -3.72 56.35
C ASN A 24 -4.60 -4.76 57.13
N PRO A 25 -4.26 -6.06 57.10
CA PRO A 25 -4.63 -6.96 58.17
C PRO A 25 -3.45 -7.03 59.14
N CYS A 26 -3.68 -6.68 60.41
CA CYS A 26 -3.07 -7.32 61.58
C CYS A 26 -3.18 -6.37 62.78
N GLU A 27 -4.27 -6.51 63.54
CA GLU A 27 -4.25 -6.20 64.95
C GLU A 27 -4.21 -7.56 65.69
N HIS A 28 -3.21 -7.69 66.56
CA HIS A 28 -2.84 -8.85 67.39
C HIS A 28 -1.99 -9.97 66.74
N ASN A 29 -0.69 -9.84 67.02
CA ASN A 29 0.27 -10.91 67.32
C ASN A 29 0.56 -11.95 66.20
N CYS A 30 1.51 -11.63 65.32
CA CYS A 30 2.36 -12.62 64.68
C CYS A 30 3.81 -12.16 64.77
N SER A 31 4.46 -12.61 65.84
CA SER A 31 5.91 -12.69 65.97
C SER A 31 6.49 -13.54 64.83
N ASN A 32 7.56 -13.05 64.21
CA ASN A 32 8.57 -13.79 63.43
C ASN A 32 8.07 -14.87 62.45
N ARG A 33 7.75 -14.49 61.20
CA ARG A 33 7.88 -15.39 60.04
C ARG A 33 8.86 -14.77 59.04
N PRO A 34 9.80 -15.55 58.48
CA PRO A 34 10.65 -15.05 57.40
C PRO A 34 9.74 -14.70 56.20
N LEU A 35 10.01 -13.56 55.56
CA LEU A 35 9.40 -13.25 54.26
C LEU A 35 9.64 -14.47 53.35
N ASP A 36 8.55 -15.11 52.93
CA ASP A 36 8.61 -16.18 51.94
C ASP A 36 9.28 -15.63 50.68
N ASN A 37 10.45 -16.17 50.34
CA ASN A 37 11.21 -15.83 49.14
C ASN A 37 10.35 -15.94 47.86
N SER A 38 9.29 -16.76 47.87
CA SER A 38 8.37 -16.89 46.74
C SER A 38 7.60 -15.62 46.45
N LEU A 39 7.07 -14.90 47.46
CA LEU A 39 6.33 -13.66 47.21
C LEU A 39 7.23 -12.54 46.69
N GLN A 40 8.47 -12.49 47.16
CA GLN A 40 9.46 -11.53 46.71
C GLN A 40 9.94 -11.86 45.28
N ASP A 41 10.07 -13.15 44.95
CA ASP A 41 10.32 -13.65 43.60
C ASP A 41 9.12 -13.43 42.67
N TYR A 42 7.88 -13.59 43.11
CA TYR A 42 6.68 -13.26 42.33
C TYR A 42 6.62 -11.76 42.04
N PHE A 43 6.94 -10.91 43.01
CA PHE A 43 6.94 -9.46 42.82
C PHE A 43 8.10 -9.01 41.91
N LEU A 44 9.31 -9.54 42.10
CA LEU A 44 10.45 -9.29 41.22
C LEU A 44 10.17 -9.81 39.80
N ASN A 45 9.63 -11.01 39.63
CA ASN A 45 9.28 -11.55 38.31
C ASN A 45 8.14 -10.76 37.65
N THR A 46 7.14 -10.28 38.41
CA THR A 46 6.05 -9.45 37.85
C THR A 46 6.54 -8.06 37.44
N VAL A 47 7.44 -7.44 38.22
CA VAL A 47 8.05 -6.16 37.88
C VAL A 47 9.07 -6.29 36.74
N LEU A 48 9.85 -7.38 36.69
CA LEU A 48 10.81 -7.67 35.61
C LEU A 48 10.11 -8.04 34.30
N LEU A 49 9.02 -8.82 34.34
CA LEU A 49 8.14 -9.07 33.18
C LEU A 49 7.46 -7.78 32.69
N SER A 50 7.12 -6.86 33.59
CA SER A 50 6.52 -5.56 33.24
C SER A 50 7.52 -4.54 32.68
N SER A 51 8.83 -4.74 32.87
CA SER A 51 9.87 -3.75 32.52
C SER A 51 10.55 -4.01 31.18
N THR A 52 10.27 -5.14 30.52
CA THR A 52 10.73 -5.38 29.16
C THR A 52 9.66 -4.91 28.19
N MET A 53 9.81 -3.68 27.69
CA MET A 53 9.16 -3.32 26.42
C MET A 53 9.64 -4.34 25.41
N THR A 54 8.78 -5.27 25.03
CA THR A 54 9.15 -6.25 24.01
C THR A 54 9.58 -5.47 22.77
N VAL A 55 10.59 -5.97 22.05
CA VAL A 55 11.07 -5.35 20.80
C VAL A 55 9.88 -5.05 19.87
N TRP A 56 8.85 -5.89 19.90
CA TRP A 56 7.60 -5.73 19.19
C TRP A 56 6.81 -4.47 19.57
N GLU A 57 6.57 -4.23 20.87
CA GLU A 57 5.89 -3.01 21.35
C GLU A 57 6.67 -1.74 20.99
N SER A 58 8.00 -1.82 21.01
CA SER A 58 8.86 -0.70 20.59
C SER A 58 8.72 -0.39 19.10
N ILE A 59 8.71 -1.41 18.24
CA ILE A 59 8.52 -1.27 16.80
C ILE A 59 7.13 -0.70 16.47
N LEU A 60 6.07 -1.22 17.13
CA LEU A 60 4.71 -0.70 16.97
C LEU A 60 4.58 0.76 17.42
N GLY A 61 5.25 1.13 18.52
CA GLY A 61 5.28 2.49 19.03
C GLY A 61 5.96 3.48 18.07
N ILE A 62 7.09 3.09 17.45
CA ILE A 62 7.83 3.95 16.50
C ILE A 62 7.05 4.14 15.21
N THR A 63 6.49 3.05 14.68
CA THR A 63 5.75 3.03 13.41
C THR A 63 4.33 3.60 13.55
N GLY A 64 3.79 3.66 14.78
CA GLY A 64 2.50 4.26 15.10
C GLY A 64 1.31 3.34 14.85
N PHE A 65 1.54 2.02 14.67
CA PHE A 65 0.46 1.06 14.50
C PHE A 65 -0.13 0.64 15.85
N LYS A 66 -1.45 0.83 16.02
CA LYS A 66 -2.17 0.43 17.26
C LYS A 66 -2.44 -1.06 17.38
N LYS A 67 -2.34 -1.81 16.27
CA LYS A 67 -2.64 -3.24 16.21
C LYS A 67 -1.54 -3.94 15.40
N SER A 68 -1.07 -5.06 15.93
CA SER A 68 0.01 -5.88 15.34
C SER A 68 -0.29 -6.37 13.93
N TYR A 69 -1.54 -6.77 13.64
CA TYR A 69 -1.93 -7.26 12.31
C TYR A 69 -1.74 -6.21 11.22
N ASN A 70 -2.03 -4.93 11.50
CA ASN A 70 -1.83 -3.84 10.53
C ASN A 70 -0.35 -3.64 10.19
N PHE A 71 0.52 -3.81 11.19
CA PHE A 71 1.96 -3.74 10.98
C PHE A 71 2.47 -4.93 10.16
N ILE A 72 1.99 -6.15 10.41
CA ILE A 72 2.36 -7.33 9.62
C ILE A 72 1.95 -7.17 8.16
N LEU A 73 0.72 -6.71 7.91
CA LEU A 73 0.24 -6.41 6.56
C LEU A 73 1.11 -5.36 5.88
N PHE A 74 1.41 -4.26 6.58
CA PHE A 74 2.33 -3.24 6.08
C PHE A 74 3.70 -3.84 5.74
N PHE A 75 4.28 -4.66 6.61
CA PHE A 75 5.60 -5.25 6.38
C PHE A 75 5.62 -6.16 5.15
N ILE A 76 4.60 -7.02 4.97
CA ILE A 76 4.52 -7.93 3.82
C ILE A 76 4.35 -7.15 2.52
N PHE A 77 3.37 -6.24 2.46
CA PHE A 77 3.05 -5.53 1.22
C PHE A 77 4.03 -4.40 0.91
N ALA A 78 4.35 -3.54 1.89
CA ALA A 78 5.27 -2.43 1.69
C ALA A 78 6.72 -2.93 1.59
N GLY A 79 7.10 -3.95 2.38
CA GLY A 79 8.42 -4.59 2.27
C GLY A 79 8.61 -5.31 0.94
N GLY A 80 7.59 -6.05 0.47
CA GLY A 80 7.60 -6.67 -0.85
C GLY A 80 7.74 -5.65 -1.98
N LEU A 81 6.96 -4.55 -1.92
CA LEU A 81 7.05 -3.46 -2.89
C LEU A 81 8.42 -2.77 -2.84
N PHE A 82 8.97 -2.54 -1.65
CA PHE A 82 10.31 -1.94 -1.47
C PHE A 82 11.40 -2.81 -2.11
N GLY A 83 11.40 -4.11 -1.81
CA GLY A 83 12.36 -5.06 -2.36
C GLY A 83 12.27 -5.15 -3.87
N PHE A 84 11.05 -5.23 -4.43
CA PHE A 84 10.83 -5.21 -5.87
C PHE A 84 11.38 -3.91 -6.49
N THR A 85 11.07 -2.75 -5.90
CA THR A 85 11.50 -1.45 -6.41
C THR A 85 13.03 -1.31 -6.40
N LEU A 86 13.70 -1.74 -5.33
CA LEU A 86 15.17 -1.74 -5.26
C LEU A 86 15.79 -2.68 -6.30
N SER A 87 15.23 -3.89 -6.49
CA SER A 87 15.71 -4.83 -7.52
C SER A 87 15.59 -4.27 -8.94
N ARG A 88 14.65 -3.35 -9.16
CA ARG A 88 14.40 -2.71 -10.46
C ARG A 88 15.10 -1.37 -10.64
N LEU A 89 15.73 -0.81 -9.61
CA LEU A 89 16.42 0.47 -9.70
C LEU A 89 17.55 0.47 -10.72
N GLN A 90 18.21 -0.68 -10.93
CA GLN A 90 19.24 -0.86 -11.95
C GLN A 90 18.76 -0.62 -13.39
N TYR A 91 17.44 -0.68 -13.64
CA TYR A 91 16.86 -0.44 -14.96
C TYR A 91 16.74 1.06 -15.30
N LEU A 92 17.05 1.99 -14.38
CA LEU A 92 17.17 3.41 -14.73
C LEU A 92 18.29 3.65 -15.75
N ASP A 93 19.31 2.78 -15.80
CA ASP A 93 20.27 2.80 -16.90
C ASP A 93 19.62 2.20 -18.16
N ILE A 94 18.95 3.08 -18.91
CA ILE A 94 18.16 2.72 -20.09
C ILE A 94 19.04 2.13 -21.20
N THR A 95 20.26 2.67 -21.40
CA THR A 95 21.11 2.33 -22.55
C THR A 95 22.01 1.12 -22.26
N GLY A 96 22.38 0.86 -21.01
CA GLY A 96 23.16 -0.30 -20.62
C GLY A 96 22.30 -1.45 -20.08
N ARG A 97 21.99 -1.40 -18.78
CA ARG A 97 21.32 -2.51 -18.07
C ARG A 97 19.93 -2.82 -18.61
N TYR A 98 19.11 -1.82 -18.89
CA TYR A 98 17.77 -2.03 -19.44
C TYR A 98 17.78 -2.58 -20.87
N ALA A 99 18.65 -2.03 -21.73
CA ALA A 99 18.83 -2.53 -23.09
C ALA A 99 19.27 -4.01 -23.11
N SER A 100 20.15 -4.41 -22.17
CA SER A 100 20.63 -5.80 -22.06
C SER A 100 19.59 -6.78 -21.50
N GLY A 101 18.66 -6.30 -20.67
CA GLY A 101 17.63 -7.12 -20.01
C GLY A 101 16.31 -7.21 -20.78
N THR A 102 16.15 -6.41 -21.83
CA THR A 102 14.93 -6.32 -22.63
C THR A 102 15.07 -7.14 -23.91
N ALA A 103 13.98 -7.72 -24.41
CA ALA A 103 14.01 -8.45 -25.67
C ALA A 103 14.56 -7.53 -26.80
N PRO A 104 15.45 -8.01 -27.68
CA PRO A 104 16.07 -7.18 -28.72
C PRO A 104 15.04 -6.42 -29.58
N GLY A 105 13.87 -7.03 -29.79
CA GLY A 105 12.76 -6.42 -30.50
C GLY A 105 12.05 -5.27 -29.84
N GLU A 106 11.92 -5.35 -28.53
CA GLU A 106 11.28 -4.32 -27.73
C GLU A 106 12.23 -3.12 -27.61
N TRP A 107 13.53 -3.38 -27.43
CA TRP A 107 14.57 -2.35 -27.43
C TRP A 107 14.67 -1.60 -28.77
N PHE A 108 14.51 -2.28 -29.91
CA PHE A 108 14.52 -1.63 -31.23
C PHE A 108 13.45 -0.51 -31.35
N HIS A 109 12.33 -0.60 -30.65
CA HIS A 109 11.36 0.51 -30.66
C HIS A 109 11.62 1.54 -29.58
N GLN A 110 12.22 1.14 -28.47
CA GLN A 110 12.41 1.99 -27.30
C GLN A 110 13.77 2.72 -27.27
N HIS A 111 14.71 2.37 -28.15
CA HIS A 111 16.05 2.99 -28.16
C HIS A 111 16.08 4.41 -28.76
N THR A 112 15.04 4.86 -29.47
CA THR A 112 15.00 6.17 -30.16
C THR A 112 13.65 6.89 -30.04
N GLY A 113 13.67 8.19 -30.33
CA GLY A 113 12.49 9.04 -30.43
C GLY A 113 11.67 9.17 -29.14
N PHE A 114 10.36 9.36 -29.29
CA PHE A 114 9.44 9.56 -28.17
C PHE A 114 9.32 8.33 -27.26
N ARG A 115 9.54 7.12 -27.79
CA ARG A 115 9.44 5.88 -26.99
C ARG A 115 10.58 5.76 -25.99
N LYS A 116 11.79 6.21 -26.35
CA LYS A 116 12.92 6.32 -25.40
C LYS A 116 12.60 7.28 -24.26
N VAL A 117 12.03 8.43 -24.59
CA VAL A 117 11.57 9.40 -23.58
C VAL A 117 10.50 8.77 -22.70
N GLY A 118 9.59 7.97 -23.27
CA GLY A 118 8.50 7.32 -22.55
C GLY A 118 8.98 6.32 -21.52
N ILE A 119 9.89 5.42 -21.91
CA ILE A 119 10.45 4.44 -20.98
C ILE A 119 11.29 5.11 -19.89
N THR A 120 12.03 6.17 -20.25
CA THR A 120 12.81 6.96 -19.28
C THR A 120 11.89 7.66 -18.28
N LEU A 121 10.83 8.29 -18.77
CA LEU A 121 9.85 9.00 -17.96
C LEU A 121 9.10 8.02 -17.04
N HIS A 122 8.66 6.88 -17.58
CA HIS A 122 7.95 5.85 -16.83
C HIS A 122 8.81 5.29 -15.68
N LEU A 123 10.01 4.76 -15.99
CA LEU A 123 10.90 4.19 -14.96
C LEU A 123 11.40 5.27 -13.99
N GLY A 124 11.76 6.43 -14.51
CA GLY A 124 12.27 7.55 -13.73
C GLY A 124 11.26 8.15 -12.76
N THR A 125 9.95 7.93 -12.97
CA THR A 125 8.91 8.42 -12.05
C THR A 125 8.25 7.31 -11.23
N ILE A 126 8.07 6.10 -11.78
CA ILE A 126 7.40 5.01 -11.04
C ILE A 126 8.25 4.45 -9.91
N LEU A 127 9.57 4.34 -10.10
CA LEU A 127 10.48 3.80 -9.09
C LEU A 127 10.61 4.72 -7.87
N PRO A 128 10.86 6.03 -8.00
CA PRO A 128 10.82 6.91 -6.84
C PRO A 128 9.41 7.02 -6.25
N CYS A 129 8.35 6.97 -7.08
CA CYS A 129 6.97 6.95 -6.59
C CYS A 129 6.71 5.77 -5.64
N ALA A 130 7.14 4.56 -6.00
CA ALA A 130 6.94 3.38 -5.17
C ALA A 130 7.71 3.44 -3.83
N ILE A 131 8.91 4.05 -3.83
CA ILE A 131 9.67 4.28 -2.58
C ILE A 131 8.94 5.29 -1.68
N LEU A 132 8.49 6.41 -2.25
CA LEU A 132 7.75 7.45 -1.51
C LEU A 132 6.40 6.94 -0.97
N LEU A 133 5.75 6.04 -1.70
CA LEU A 133 4.50 5.40 -1.30
C LEU A 133 4.62 4.67 0.05
N ILE A 134 5.75 4.04 0.33
CA ILE A 134 5.97 3.32 1.60
C ILE A 134 5.90 4.29 2.78
N PHE A 135 6.52 5.46 2.65
CA PHE A 135 6.46 6.50 3.68
C PHE A 135 5.05 7.08 3.85
N GLN A 136 4.23 7.06 2.80
CA GLN A 136 2.84 7.52 2.88
C GLN A 136 2.01 6.64 3.84
N PHE A 137 2.28 5.33 3.89
CA PHE A 137 1.50 4.38 4.68
C PHE A 137 1.99 4.19 6.12
N ILE A 138 3.04 4.90 6.55
CA ILE A 138 3.52 4.87 7.94
C ILE A 138 2.66 5.79 8.81
N PRO A 139 1.87 5.26 9.77
CA PRO A 139 0.96 6.08 10.58
C PRO A 139 1.68 7.13 11.43
N SER A 140 2.87 6.83 11.95
CA SER A 140 3.68 7.75 12.76
C SER A 140 3.97 9.07 12.02
N ILE A 141 4.24 9.01 10.72
CA ILE A 141 4.51 10.20 9.89
C ILE A 141 3.27 11.07 9.80
N ARG A 142 2.09 10.47 9.62
CA ARG A 142 0.82 11.23 9.56
C ARG A 142 0.50 11.92 10.89
N HIS A 143 0.71 11.24 12.01
CA HIS A 143 0.34 11.74 13.32
C HIS A 143 1.31 12.82 13.85
N ARG A 144 2.59 12.77 13.45
CA ARG A 144 3.62 13.71 13.92
C ARG A 144 3.96 14.81 12.91
N ALA A 145 3.91 14.52 11.61
CA ALA A 145 4.38 15.41 10.55
C ALA A 145 3.36 15.49 9.40
N ILE A 146 2.18 16.08 9.68
CA ILE A 146 1.07 16.10 8.73
C ILE A 146 1.36 16.89 7.44
N LEU A 147 2.17 17.95 7.53
CA LEU A 147 2.53 18.77 6.37
C LEU A 147 3.43 17.98 5.40
N PHE A 148 4.42 17.27 5.92
CA PHE A 148 5.25 16.36 5.13
C PHE A 148 4.40 15.26 4.47
N HIS A 149 3.48 14.65 5.22
CA HIS A 149 2.58 13.62 4.70
C HIS A 149 1.67 14.13 3.56
N ARG A 150 1.19 15.38 3.63
CA ARG A 150 0.39 15.99 2.55
C ARG A 150 1.22 16.27 1.31
N ILE A 151 2.40 16.88 1.47
CA ILE A 151 3.31 17.18 0.36
C ILE A 151 3.75 15.89 -0.33
N ASN A 152 4.14 14.88 0.43
CA ASN A 152 4.51 13.56 -0.09
C ASN A 152 3.36 12.95 -0.89
N GLY A 153 2.12 13.03 -0.39
CA GLY A 153 0.93 12.56 -1.11
C GLY A 153 0.75 13.23 -2.47
N TYR A 154 0.89 14.57 -2.56
CA TYR A 154 0.79 15.27 -3.85
C TYR A 154 1.92 14.91 -4.82
N ILE A 155 3.14 14.74 -4.32
CA ILE A 155 4.29 14.30 -5.13
C ILE A 155 4.02 12.91 -5.70
N ILE A 156 3.56 11.97 -4.88
CA ILE A 156 3.23 10.60 -5.29
C ILE A 156 2.18 10.60 -6.40
N ILE A 157 1.07 11.32 -6.21
CA ILE A 157 -0.01 11.40 -7.21
C ILE A 157 0.53 11.97 -8.53
N THR A 158 1.33 13.03 -8.46
CA THR A 158 1.90 13.68 -9.65
C THR A 158 2.85 12.73 -10.39
N LEU A 159 3.76 12.06 -9.66
CA LEU A 159 4.68 11.08 -10.23
C LEU A 159 3.94 9.89 -10.85
N PHE A 160 2.88 9.40 -10.20
CA PHE A 160 2.07 8.30 -10.73
C PHE A 160 1.37 8.70 -12.03
N LEU A 161 0.81 9.91 -12.12
CA LEU A 161 0.17 10.40 -13.34
C LEU A 161 1.17 10.56 -14.49
N ILE A 162 2.34 11.14 -14.23
CA ILE A 162 3.42 11.28 -15.21
C ILE A 162 3.92 9.90 -15.67
N SER A 163 4.05 8.95 -14.73
CA SER A 163 4.43 7.57 -15.03
C SER A 163 3.45 6.88 -15.98
N ASN A 164 2.14 7.04 -15.75
CA ASN A 164 1.11 6.47 -16.62
C ASN A 164 1.13 7.12 -18.01
N ALA A 165 1.37 8.43 -18.10
CA ALA A 165 1.57 9.11 -19.38
C ALA A 165 2.80 8.54 -20.13
N GLY A 166 3.90 8.30 -19.42
CA GLY A 166 5.09 7.62 -19.96
C GLY A 166 4.78 6.21 -20.47
N ALA A 167 4.00 5.42 -19.71
CA ALA A 167 3.58 4.07 -20.10
C ALA A 167 2.70 4.08 -21.38
N LEU A 168 1.74 5.00 -21.46
CA LEU A 168 0.88 5.17 -22.64
C LEU A 168 1.67 5.60 -23.88
N MET A 169 2.75 6.36 -23.71
CA MET A 169 3.61 6.78 -24.81
C MET A 169 4.47 5.63 -25.37
N ILE A 170 4.74 4.60 -24.57
CA ILE A 170 5.43 3.37 -25.01
C ILE A 170 4.44 2.44 -25.72
N ALA A 171 3.20 2.37 -25.23
CA ALA A 171 2.18 1.44 -25.72
C ALA A 171 1.91 1.67 -27.23
N PRO A 172 2.27 0.72 -28.11
CA PRO A 172 1.88 0.82 -29.50
C PRO A 172 0.35 0.64 -29.63
N PRO A 173 -0.32 1.23 -30.64
CA PRO A 173 -1.76 1.03 -30.90
C PRO A 173 -2.19 -0.43 -31.12
N ARG A 174 -1.24 -1.37 -31.19
CA ARG A 174 -1.43 -2.81 -31.39
C ARG A 174 -0.76 -3.58 -30.25
N PHE A 175 -1.15 -3.24 -29.02
CA PHE A 175 -0.54 -3.54 -27.72
C PHE A 175 -0.29 -5.02 -27.36
N GLN A 176 -0.56 -6.01 -28.21
CA GLN A 176 -0.29 -7.41 -27.83
C GLN A 176 0.32 -8.22 -28.99
N ARG A 177 1.45 -8.88 -28.70
CA ARG A 177 2.01 -10.04 -29.43
C ARG A 177 2.85 -9.75 -30.67
N ARG A 178 3.77 -8.78 -30.62
CA ARG A 178 4.68 -8.56 -31.75
C ARG A 178 6.10 -8.17 -31.28
N ALA A 179 6.92 -9.15 -30.90
CA ALA A 179 8.34 -8.91 -30.68
C ALA A 179 8.99 -8.72 -32.05
N ARG A 180 9.34 -7.48 -32.41
CA ARG A 180 10.02 -7.24 -33.69
C ARG A 180 11.40 -7.88 -33.67
N CYS A 181 11.88 -8.41 -34.77
CA CYS A 181 13.19 -9.03 -34.83
C CYS A 181 14.25 -7.93 -35.00
N ALA A 182 15.12 -7.76 -34.01
CA ALA A 182 16.34 -6.97 -34.19
C ALA A 182 17.48 -7.87 -34.71
N THR A 183 18.40 -7.28 -35.47
CA THR A 183 19.59 -7.87 -36.13
C THR A 183 20.63 -8.42 -35.14
N SER A 184 20.23 -9.18 -34.13
CA SER A 184 21.17 -9.94 -33.30
C SER A 184 21.34 -11.33 -33.91
N HIS A 185 22.58 -11.80 -34.02
CA HIS A 185 22.92 -13.13 -34.57
C HIS A 185 22.42 -14.30 -33.69
N ARG A 186 22.03 -14.06 -32.43
CA ARG A 186 21.55 -15.08 -31.48
C ARG A 186 20.05 -15.47 -31.60
N PRO A 187 19.08 -14.57 -31.85
CA PRO A 187 17.66 -14.94 -32.00
C PRO A 187 17.29 -15.69 -33.28
N ALA A 188 18.17 -15.77 -34.29
CA ALA A 188 17.83 -16.38 -35.59
C ALA A 188 17.57 -17.90 -35.53
N LEU A 189 18.16 -18.60 -34.55
CA LEU A 189 17.98 -20.05 -34.39
C LEU A 189 16.63 -20.41 -33.75
N ALA A 190 16.12 -19.56 -32.85
CA ALA A 190 14.83 -19.75 -32.17
C ALA A 190 13.66 -19.10 -32.94
N TYR A 191 13.94 -18.02 -33.68
CA TYR A 191 12.94 -17.27 -34.45
C TYR A 191 13.44 -17.09 -35.90
N PRO A 192 13.18 -18.05 -36.81
CA PRO A 192 13.70 -18.01 -38.18
C PRO A 192 13.11 -16.85 -38.99
N MET A 193 11.96 -16.31 -38.58
CA MET A 193 11.39 -15.08 -39.15
C MET A 193 12.29 -13.84 -38.92
N CYS A 194 13.23 -13.92 -37.97
CA CYS A 194 14.17 -12.87 -37.61
C CYS A 194 15.51 -12.95 -38.35
N ALA A 195 15.74 -14.00 -39.16
CA ALA A 195 16.98 -14.15 -39.89
C ALA A 195 17.08 -13.11 -41.02
N PRO A 196 18.23 -12.43 -41.19
CA PRO A 196 18.44 -11.55 -42.33
C PRO A 196 18.46 -12.36 -43.65
N PRO A 197 18.01 -11.79 -44.78
CA PRO A 197 18.08 -12.46 -46.07
C PRO A 197 19.54 -12.76 -46.46
N SER A 198 19.76 -13.83 -47.24
CA SER A 198 21.10 -14.38 -47.56
C SER A 198 22.09 -13.40 -48.22
N ASN A 199 21.62 -12.25 -48.71
CA ASN A 199 22.42 -11.25 -49.44
C ASN A 199 22.80 -10.00 -48.60
N GLY A 200 22.61 -10.01 -47.29
CA GLY A 200 23.07 -8.90 -46.44
C GLY A 200 22.94 -9.19 -44.94
N SER A 201 23.84 -8.62 -44.14
CA SER A 201 23.77 -8.66 -42.67
C SER A 201 22.75 -7.67 -42.08
N SER A 202 22.15 -6.82 -42.92
CA SER A 202 21.17 -5.82 -42.55
C SER A 202 19.80 -6.14 -43.15
N LEU A 203 18.75 -5.91 -42.34
CA LEU A 203 17.38 -5.94 -42.83
C LEU A 203 17.16 -4.78 -43.82
N PRO A 204 16.40 -5.01 -44.91
CA PRO A 204 16.06 -3.94 -45.86
C PRO A 204 15.34 -2.78 -45.15
N PRO A 205 15.58 -1.51 -45.55
CA PRO A 205 14.83 -0.38 -45.01
C PRO A 205 13.33 -0.55 -45.29
N GLY A 206 12.52 -0.64 -44.22
CA GLY A 206 11.08 -0.90 -44.28
C GLY A 206 10.66 -2.36 -44.10
N TYR A 207 11.60 -3.29 -43.92
CA TYR A 207 11.31 -4.69 -43.58
C TYR A 207 11.36 -4.90 -42.06
N ASP A 208 10.20 -5.21 -41.50
CA ASP A 208 9.98 -5.29 -40.05
C ASP A 208 9.46 -6.67 -39.64
N PRO A 209 10.31 -7.70 -39.60
CA PRO A 209 9.92 -9.05 -39.24
C PRO A 209 9.60 -9.11 -37.76
N VAL A 210 8.65 -9.97 -37.42
CA VAL A 210 7.98 -9.94 -36.13
C VAL A 210 7.76 -11.35 -35.64
N ALA A 211 8.38 -11.70 -34.53
CA ALA A 211 8.22 -12.96 -33.85
C ALA A 211 7.06 -12.91 -32.84
N ILE A 212 6.21 -13.93 -32.87
CA ILE A 212 5.25 -14.19 -31.82
C ILE A 212 5.97 -15.04 -30.78
N VAL A 213 6.29 -14.44 -29.63
CA VAL A 213 6.91 -15.15 -28.51
C VAL A 213 5.82 -15.73 -27.63
N LYS A 214 5.93 -17.02 -27.31
CA LYS A 214 5.03 -17.67 -26.35
C LYS A 214 5.34 -17.15 -24.94
N ALA A 215 4.32 -16.68 -24.23
CA ALA A 215 4.45 -16.40 -22.80
C ALA A 215 4.55 -17.74 -22.06
N ASP A 216 5.69 -17.99 -21.43
CA ASP A 216 5.98 -19.21 -20.67
C ASP A 216 6.75 -18.82 -19.40
N ASP A 217 6.28 -19.29 -18.24
CA ASP A 217 6.91 -19.11 -16.93
C ASP A 217 8.04 -20.11 -16.67
N ASN A 218 8.05 -21.23 -17.38
CA ASN A 218 9.11 -22.24 -17.32
C ASN A 218 10.14 -22.08 -18.46
N GLY A 219 9.94 -21.07 -19.30
CA GLY A 219 10.84 -20.76 -20.41
C GLY A 219 12.22 -20.35 -19.93
N VAL A 220 13.27 -20.99 -20.46
CA VAL A 220 14.67 -20.61 -20.19
C VAL A 220 15.03 -19.29 -20.91
N GLU A 221 14.24 -18.91 -21.91
CA GLU A 221 14.49 -17.71 -22.71
C GLU A 221 13.92 -16.44 -22.03
N PRO A 222 14.74 -15.38 -21.84
CA PRO A 222 14.30 -14.12 -21.24
C PRO A 222 13.11 -13.46 -21.95
N ALA A 223 12.96 -13.69 -23.25
CA ALA A 223 11.85 -13.18 -24.06
C ALA A 223 10.51 -13.81 -23.66
N GLN A 224 10.47 -15.09 -23.32
CA GLN A 224 9.25 -15.81 -22.92
C GLN A 224 8.79 -15.39 -21.52
N ILE A 225 9.74 -15.28 -20.58
CA ILE A 225 9.48 -14.79 -19.22
C ILE A 225 9.01 -13.32 -19.27
N GLY A 226 9.68 -12.47 -20.06
CA GLY A 226 9.29 -11.07 -20.22
C GLY A 226 7.92 -10.89 -20.88
N ALA A 227 7.56 -11.74 -21.84
CA ALA A 227 6.23 -11.75 -22.43
C ALA A 227 5.14 -12.10 -21.40
N ASN A 228 5.41 -13.05 -20.50
CA ASN A 228 4.48 -13.42 -19.44
C ASN A 228 4.31 -12.32 -18.37
N LEU A 229 5.43 -11.75 -17.92
CA LEU A 229 5.43 -10.67 -16.92
C LEU A 229 4.75 -9.40 -17.44
N SER A 230 4.97 -9.01 -18.70
CA SER A 230 4.34 -7.82 -19.28
C SER A 230 2.81 -7.94 -19.39
N MET A 231 2.30 -9.14 -19.70
CA MET A 231 0.86 -9.41 -19.70
C MET A 231 0.26 -9.35 -18.29
N SER A 232 0.96 -9.95 -17.31
CA SER A 232 0.46 -10.07 -15.94
C SER A 232 0.53 -8.75 -15.18
N PHE A 233 1.61 -7.98 -15.33
CA PHE A 233 1.84 -6.77 -14.53
C PHE A 233 0.84 -5.66 -14.86
N GLY A 234 0.52 -5.48 -16.14
CA GLY A 234 -0.50 -4.53 -16.58
C GLY A 234 -1.90 -4.91 -16.06
N LEU A 235 -2.31 -6.17 -16.25
CA LEU A 235 -3.62 -6.65 -15.80
C LEU A 235 -3.75 -6.64 -14.28
N ALA A 236 -2.68 -6.98 -13.55
CA ALA A 236 -2.67 -6.92 -12.09
C ALA A 236 -2.88 -5.49 -11.58
N LEU A 237 -2.29 -4.48 -12.23
CA LEU A 237 -2.52 -3.07 -11.90
C LEU A 237 -3.99 -2.67 -12.12
N TRP A 238 -4.58 -3.06 -13.26
CA TRP A 238 -5.99 -2.78 -13.53
C TRP A 238 -6.93 -3.48 -12.55
N LEU A 239 -6.69 -4.75 -12.24
CA LEU A 239 -7.46 -5.48 -11.24
C LEU A 239 -7.31 -4.87 -9.85
N ALA A 240 -6.10 -4.46 -9.46
CA ALA A 240 -5.86 -3.79 -8.20
C ALA A 240 -6.62 -2.46 -8.14
N MET A 241 -6.55 -1.62 -9.18
CA MET A 241 -7.29 -0.36 -9.24
C MET A 241 -8.80 -0.57 -9.17
N PHE A 242 -9.33 -1.53 -9.92
CA PHE A 242 -10.75 -1.87 -9.88
C PHE A 242 -11.16 -2.33 -8.48
N MET A 243 -10.39 -3.24 -7.87
CA MET A 243 -10.63 -3.71 -6.51
C MET A 243 -10.56 -2.58 -5.48
N HIS A 244 -9.67 -1.59 -5.65
CA HIS A 244 -9.59 -0.44 -4.76
C HIS A 244 -10.80 0.49 -4.91
N ILE A 245 -11.23 0.79 -6.15
CA ILE A 245 -12.39 1.65 -6.40
C ILE A 245 -13.67 1.00 -5.86
N VAL A 246 -13.92 -0.25 -6.25
CA VAL A 246 -15.09 -1.02 -5.79
C VAL A 246 -15.03 -1.26 -4.29
N GLY A 247 -13.85 -1.57 -3.75
CA GLY A 247 -13.65 -1.79 -2.32
C GLY A 247 -13.96 -0.54 -1.48
N VAL A 248 -13.59 0.65 -1.94
CA VAL A 248 -13.94 1.91 -1.26
C VAL A 248 -15.44 2.14 -1.29
N GLU A 249 -16.09 1.93 -2.42
CA GLU A 249 -17.54 2.12 -2.55
C GLU A 249 -18.31 1.14 -1.65
N ILE A 250 -17.96 -0.15 -1.67
CA ILE A 250 -18.53 -1.17 -0.78
C ILE A 250 -18.28 -0.78 0.68
N TYR A 251 -17.07 -0.33 1.03
CA TYR A 251 -16.74 0.08 2.39
C TYR A 251 -17.62 1.24 2.88
N LEU A 252 -17.85 2.25 2.04
CA LEU A 252 -18.71 3.39 2.36
C LEU A 252 -20.18 2.96 2.53
N GLN A 253 -20.68 2.08 1.67
CA GLN A 253 -22.04 1.54 1.77
C GLN A 253 -22.26 0.68 3.02
N LEU A 254 -21.23 -0.04 3.47
CA LEU A 254 -21.29 -0.85 4.69
C LEU A 254 -21.16 -0.02 5.98
N THR A 255 -20.72 1.23 5.90
CA THR A 255 -20.44 2.07 7.09
C THR A 255 -21.20 3.40 7.12
N PRO A 256 -22.55 3.40 6.95
CA PRO A 256 -23.33 4.64 6.89
C PRO A 256 -23.26 5.46 8.19
N ARG A 257 -23.19 4.80 9.36
CA ARG A 257 -23.05 5.49 10.66
C ARG A 257 -21.73 6.24 10.80
N GLU A 258 -20.63 5.64 10.34
CA GLU A 258 -19.31 6.27 10.39
C GLU A 258 -19.25 7.46 9.43
N SER A 259 -19.89 7.36 8.25
CA SER A 259 -20.00 8.47 7.31
C SER A 259 -20.74 9.68 7.91
N GLN A 260 -21.86 9.45 8.63
CA GLN A 260 -22.60 10.51 9.32
C GLN A 260 -21.76 11.13 10.44
N ARG A 261 -21.10 10.30 11.25
CA ARG A 261 -20.20 10.77 12.31
C ARG A 261 -19.08 11.67 11.77
N LEU A 262 -18.46 11.28 10.66
CA LEU A 262 -17.39 12.07 10.02
C LEU A 262 -17.92 13.36 9.40
N ARG A 263 -19.13 13.34 8.84
CA ARG A 263 -19.79 14.53 8.29
C ARG A 263 -20.07 15.58 9.37
N MET A 264 -20.49 15.15 10.57
CA MET A 264 -20.64 16.03 11.75
C MET A 264 -19.31 16.67 12.16
N VAL A 265 -18.22 15.88 12.26
CA VAL A 265 -16.89 16.40 12.62
C VAL A 265 -16.36 17.37 11.55
N SER A 266 -16.61 17.10 10.26
CA SER A 266 -16.26 18.01 9.18
C SER A 266 -17.06 19.32 9.25
N TYR A 267 -18.34 19.27 9.59
CA TYR A 267 -19.18 20.46 9.79
C TYR A 267 -18.64 21.34 10.92
N GLU A 268 -18.34 20.76 12.08
CA GLU A 268 -17.74 21.48 13.22
C GLU A 268 -16.44 22.18 12.83
N ARG A 269 -15.54 21.48 12.13
CA ARG A 269 -14.27 22.05 11.66
C ARG A 269 -14.44 23.18 10.64
N GLN A 270 -15.45 23.09 9.77
CA GLN A 270 -15.73 24.14 8.79
C GLN A 270 -16.32 25.38 9.46
N LYS A 271 -17.16 25.19 10.49
CA LYS A 271 -17.67 26.28 11.31
C LYS A 271 -16.55 27.00 12.04
N GLU A 272 -15.59 26.26 12.60
CA GLU A 272 -14.39 26.80 13.23
C GLU A 272 -13.47 27.52 12.24
N ALA A 273 -13.31 26.99 11.03
CA ALA A 273 -12.45 27.58 10.00
C ALA A 273 -13.11 28.74 9.23
N GLY A 274 -14.42 28.96 9.38
CA GLY A 274 -15.19 29.99 8.66
C GLY A 274 -15.33 29.75 7.16
N ALA A 275 -14.77 28.67 6.61
CA ALA A 275 -14.81 28.33 5.19
C ALA A 275 -14.83 26.80 5.00
N GLY A 276 -15.84 26.31 4.27
CA GLY A 276 -16.02 24.90 3.95
C GLY A 276 -16.34 24.69 2.48
N LEU A 277 -15.60 23.79 1.83
CA LEU A 277 -15.91 23.30 0.49
C LEU A 277 -16.98 22.20 0.63
N VAL A 278 -18.25 22.62 0.73
CA VAL A 278 -19.39 21.69 0.79
C VAL A 278 -19.94 21.42 -0.60
N VAL A 279 -20.36 20.18 -0.86
CA VAL A 279 -20.94 19.77 -2.16
C VAL A 279 -22.14 20.64 -2.53
N GLN A 280 -22.96 21.06 -1.55
CA GLN A 280 -24.12 21.93 -1.78
C GLN A 280 -23.77 23.33 -2.31
N LYS A 281 -22.51 23.79 -2.17
CA LYS A 281 -22.07 25.06 -2.76
C LYS A 281 -21.71 24.96 -4.24
N PHE A 282 -21.40 23.75 -4.73
CA PHE A 282 -20.92 23.54 -6.09
C PHE A 282 -21.87 22.72 -6.96
N GLY A 283 -22.76 21.92 -6.38
CA GLY A 283 -23.70 21.06 -7.10
C GLY A 283 -25.09 21.03 -6.47
N ASP A 284 -26.00 20.34 -7.14
CA ASP A 284 -27.43 20.25 -6.80
C ASP A 284 -27.71 19.17 -5.74
N ALA A 285 -26.83 19.05 -4.75
CA ALA A 285 -27.03 18.12 -3.65
C ALA A 285 -28.01 18.69 -2.64
N GLU A 286 -28.91 17.85 -2.12
CA GLU A 286 -29.85 18.25 -1.07
C GLU A 286 -29.10 18.88 0.13
N PRO A 287 -29.64 19.97 0.71
CA PRO A 287 -29.14 20.52 1.96
C PRO A 287 -29.06 19.41 3.02
N TRP A 288 -27.92 19.32 3.67
CA TRP A 288 -27.71 18.37 4.76
C TRP A 288 -27.70 19.15 6.05
N ASP A 289 -28.65 18.85 6.92
CA ASP A 289 -28.77 19.45 8.23
C ASP A 289 -28.12 18.54 9.29
N PRO A 290 -27.30 19.07 10.20
CA PRO A 290 -26.70 18.28 11.26
C PRO A 290 -27.78 17.83 12.26
N SER A 291 -27.66 16.62 12.81
CA SER A 291 -28.66 16.05 13.73
C SER A 291 -28.93 16.91 14.98
N VAL A 292 -27.92 17.69 15.41
CA VAL A 292 -28.03 18.66 16.51
C VAL A 292 -28.93 19.86 16.19
N GLU A 293 -29.04 20.28 14.92
CA GLU A 293 -29.92 21.38 14.49
C GLU A 293 -31.30 20.86 14.08
N ALA A 294 -31.38 19.61 13.61
CA ALA A 294 -32.63 18.95 13.22
C ALA A 294 -33.45 18.36 14.38
N GLY A 295 -32.96 18.41 15.62
CA GLY A 295 -33.66 17.90 16.81
C GLY A 295 -33.85 16.38 16.84
N GLN A 296 -33.07 15.62 16.06
CA GLN A 296 -33.16 14.15 16.00
C GLN A 296 -32.23 13.50 17.03
N PRO A 297 -32.69 12.46 17.76
CA PRO A 297 -31.85 11.74 18.71
C PRO A 297 -30.74 10.98 17.97
N ILE A 298 -29.52 11.12 18.50
CA ILE A 298 -28.27 10.44 18.08
C ILE A 298 -28.27 8.94 18.36
#